data_AF-A0A958RTJ5-F1
#
_entry.id   AF-A0A958RTJ5-F1
#
_cell.length_a   1.000
_cell.length_b   1.000
_cell.length_c   1.000
_cell.angle_alpha   90.00
_cell.angle_beta   90.00
_cell.angle_gamma   90.00
#
_symmetry.space_group_name_H-M   'P 1'
#
loop_
_entity.id
_entity.type
_entity.pdbx_description
1 polymer ?
#
loop_
_entity_poly.entity_id
_entity_poly.type
_entity_poly.pdbx_seq_one_letter_code
_entity_poly.pdbx_strand_id
1 'polypeptide(L)'
;MPDKKNKIDENYWKILNAALELDVKKGHLKWTVSDLSRKSGITRSLIYYYFGRSKVGILNEAIKLIGSEMAGLTPEREQMWNMGEFISSMQKARRTYENAPYLSIFISEHIQRDNDIGDAIRKIQDGFLKKIERHYKTSTKSVRNAIYGIYWGLLFAPLQDASSHEVVLTEAKKLLFK
;
A
#
# COMPACT_ATOMS: atom_id res chain seq x y z
N MET A 1 8.78 -13.52 29.57
CA MET A 1 8.35 -13.48 28.16
C MET A 1 7.53 -12.20 27.99
N PRO A 2 7.99 -11.19 27.25
CA PRO A 2 7.25 -9.93 27.15
C PRO A 2 6.29 -9.97 25.96
N ASP A 3 5.01 -9.76 26.26
CA ASP A 3 3.97 -9.30 25.34
C ASP A 3 4.46 -8.11 24.48
N LYS A 4 4.34 -8.22 23.15
CA LYS A 4 4.39 -7.07 22.24
C LYS A 4 3.40 -7.24 21.10
N LYS A 5 2.20 -6.68 21.28
CA LYS A 5 1.26 -6.39 20.19
C LYS A 5 1.96 -5.54 19.11
N ASN A 6 2.12 -6.14 17.93
CA ASN A 6 2.01 -5.57 16.58
C ASN A 6 2.52 -4.14 16.33
N LYS A 7 3.81 -3.87 16.56
CA LYS A 7 4.49 -2.82 15.80
C LYS A 7 5.32 -3.53 14.74
N ILE A 8 4.99 -3.34 13.46
CA ILE A 8 5.80 -3.86 12.35
C ILE A 8 7.24 -3.45 12.61
N ASP A 9 8.15 -4.42 12.61
CA ASP A 9 9.56 -4.20 12.84
C ASP A 9 10.08 -3.17 11.82
N GLU A 10 10.67 -2.08 12.30
CA GLU A 10 11.16 -0.99 11.46
C GLU A 10 12.19 -1.47 10.44
N ASN A 11 12.99 -2.48 10.78
CA ASN A 11 13.95 -3.09 9.85
C ASN A 11 13.21 -3.83 8.74
N TYR A 12 12.15 -4.56 9.08
CA TYR A 12 11.32 -5.27 8.11
C TYR A 12 10.74 -4.30 7.08
N TRP A 13 10.14 -3.20 7.55
CA TRP A 13 9.57 -2.18 6.67
C TRP A 13 10.62 -1.51 5.79
N LYS A 14 11.80 -1.16 6.34
CA LYS A 14 12.92 -0.59 5.57
C LYS A 14 13.37 -1.52 4.44
N ILE A 15 13.42 -2.83 4.69
CA ILE A 15 13.79 -3.82 3.67
C ILE A 15 12.74 -3.85 2.55
N LEU A 16 11.45 -3.94 2.88
CA LEU A 16 10.37 -3.99 1.90
C LEU A 16 10.36 -2.74 1.00
N ASN A 17 10.46 -1.55 1.59
CA ASN A 17 10.49 -0.30 0.85
C ASN A 17 11.73 -0.21 -0.06
N ALA A 18 12.90 -0.58 0.45
CA ALA A 18 14.14 -0.60 -0.34
C ALA A 18 14.06 -1.60 -1.51
N ALA A 19 13.38 -2.73 -1.34
CA ALA A 19 13.18 -3.70 -2.41
C ALA A 19 12.31 -3.14 -3.53
N LEU A 20 11.21 -2.45 -3.22
CA LEU A 20 10.37 -1.78 -4.22
C LEU A 20 11.16 -0.73 -5.00
N GLU A 21 11.92 0.13 -4.31
CA GLU A 21 12.73 1.15 -4.98
C GLU A 21 13.78 0.52 -5.92
N LEU A 22 14.46 -0.53 -5.46
CA LEU A 22 15.46 -1.21 -6.27
C LEU A 22 14.84 -1.91 -7.49
N ASP A 23 13.67 -2.52 -7.34
CA ASP A 23 12.98 -3.21 -8.44
C ASP A 23 12.57 -2.21 -9.53
N VAL A 24 11.99 -1.07 -9.15
CA VAL A 24 11.64 0.00 -10.07
C VAL A 24 12.89 0.58 -10.75
N LYS A 25 13.94 0.90 -9.98
CA LYS A 25 15.13 1.58 -10.53
C LYS A 25 16.04 0.70 -11.37
N LYS A 26 16.18 -0.58 -11.01
CA LYS A 26 17.11 -1.51 -11.68
C LYS A 26 16.40 -2.46 -12.65
N GLY A 27 15.07 -2.52 -12.58
CA GLY A 27 14.25 -3.47 -13.31
C GLY A 27 13.99 -4.75 -12.51
N HIS A 28 12.89 -5.41 -12.88
CA HIS A 28 12.33 -6.52 -12.13
C HIS A 28 13.35 -7.62 -11.82
N LEU A 29 13.57 -7.87 -10.53
CA LEU A 29 14.49 -8.86 -9.98
C LEU A 29 15.95 -8.71 -10.47
N LYS A 30 16.37 -7.55 -10.97
CA LYS A 30 17.78 -7.34 -11.39
C LYS A 30 18.69 -6.90 -10.24
N TRP A 31 18.14 -6.57 -9.08
CA TRP A 31 18.90 -6.23 -7.88
C TRP A 31 19.40 -7.47 -7.11
N THR A 32 20.42 -7.26 -6.29
CA THR A 32 21.04 -8.29 -5.44
C THR A 32 20.74 -8.05 -3.96
N VAL A 33 20.89 -9.09 -3.11
CA VAL A 33 20.76 -8.92 -1.65
C VAL A 33 21.81 -7.94 -1.10
N SER A 34 22.97 -7.83 -1.75
CA SER A 34 23.98 -6.81 -1.42
C SER A 34 23.50 -5.39 -1.71
N ASP A 35 22.78 -5.18 -2.83
CA ASP A 35 22.13 -3.89 -3.11
C ASP A 35 21.06 -3.56 -2.08
N LEU A 36 20.22 -4.54 -1.76
CA LEU A 36 19.14 -4.40 -0.78
C LEU A 36 19.68 -4.07 0.61
N SER A 37 20.76 -4.73 1.01
CA SER A 37 21.45 -4.47 2.28
C SER A 37 22.00 -3.05 2.34
N ARG A 38 22.72 -2.62 1.31
CA ARG A 38 23.27 -1.26 1.20
C ARG A 38 22.17 -0.19 1.17
N LYS A 39 21.06 -0.45 0.48
CA LYS A 39 19.96 0.51 0.34
C LYS A 39 19.11 0.63 1.60
N SER A 40 18.83 -0.48 2.28
CA SER A 40 18.03 -0.50 3.51
C SER A 40 18.84 -0.16 4.77
N GLY A 41 20.18 -0.25 4.69
CA GLY A 41 21.06 -0.17 5.85
C GLY A 41 21.03 -1.42 6.74
N ILE A 42 20.37 -2.50 6.30
CA ILE A 42 20.20 -3.73 7.07
C ILE A 42 21.17 -4.80 6.60
N THR A 43 21.73 -5.58 7.51
CA THR A 43 22.71 -6.63 7.17
C THR A 43 22.09 -7.74 6.32
N ARG A 44 22.88 -8.34 5.43
CA ARG A 44 22.43 -9.48 4.61
C ARG A 44 21.93 -10.65 5.46
N SER A 45 22.58 -10.93 6.60
CA SER A 45 22.17 -12.00 7.51
C SER A 45 20.77 -11.75 8.07
N LEU A 46 20.44 -10.52 8.45
CA LEU A 46 19.10 -10.18 8.95
C LEU A 46 18.05 -10.19 7.83
N ILE A 47 18.41 -9.77 6.61
CA ILE A 47 17.54 -9.92 5.43
C ILE A 47 17.23 -11.40 5.17
N TYR A 48 18.24 -12.27 5.17
CA TYR A 48 18.06 -13.71 5.00
C TYR A 48 17.25 -14.34 6.14
N TYR A 49 17.41 -13.84 7.37
CA TYR A 49 16.59 -14.27 8.50
C TYR A 49 15.09 -13.98 8.29
N TYR A 50 14.74 -12.77 7.83
CA TYR A 50 13.34 -12.42 7.60
C TYR A 50 12.72 -13.06 6.36
N PHE A 51 13.48 -13.15 5.26
CA PHE A 51 12.89 -13.41 3.93
C PHE A 51 13.48 -14.63 3.22
N GLY A 52 14.49 -15.29 3.80
CA GLY A 52 15.27 -16.29 3.08
C GLY A 52 15.89 -15.70 1.81
N ARG A 53 16.00 -16.51 0.76
CA ARG A 53 16.68 -16.15 -0.50
C ARG A 53 15.73 -15.66 -1.62
N SER A 54 14.42 -15.56 -1.35
CA SER A 54 13.44 -15.28 -2.39
C SER A 54 13.20 -13.78 -2.59
N LYS A 55 13.72 -13.22 -3.69
CA LYS A 55 13.46 -11.82 -4.07
C LYS A 55 11.98 -11.58 -4.37
N VAL A 56 11.32 -12.53 -5.06
CA VAL A 56 9.87 -12.48 -5.31
C VAL A 56 9.09 -12.51 -4.00
N GLY A 57 9.53 -13.32 -3.03
CA GLY A 57 8.94 -13.37 -1.69
C GLY A 57 8.99 -12.01 -0.98
N ILE A 58 10.12 -11.31 -1.05
CA ILE A 58 10.27 -9.95 -0.50
C ILE A 58 9.29 -8.98 -1.16
N LEU A 59 9.18 -8.99 -2.49
CA LEU A 59 8.27 -8.09 -3.22
C LEU A 59 6.79 -8.41 -2.95
N ASN A 60 6.43 -9.69 -2.88
CA ASN A 60 5.06 -10.11 -2.52
C ASN A 60 4.67 -9.63 -1.12
N GLU A 61 5.59 -9.74 -0.15
CA GLU A 61 5.33 -9.24 1.19
C GLU A 61 5.28 -7.71 1.24
N ALA A 62 6.06 -7.01 0.40
CA ALA A 62 5.95 -5.56 0.24
C ALA A 62 4.56 -5.15 -0.27
N ILE A 63 4.04 -5.83 -1.30
CA ILE A 63 2.68 -5.58 -1.82
C ILE A 63 1.63 -5.87 -0.75
N LYS A 64 1.75 -7.01 -0.07
CA LYS A 64 0.80 -7.42 0.95
C LYS A 64 0.77 -6.43 2.11
N LEU A 65 1.92 -6.04 2.63
CA LEU A 65 2.02 -5.25 3.85
C LEU A 65 1.84 -3.75 3.55
N ILE A 66 2.65 -3.18 2.66
CA ILE A 66 2.59 -1.76 2.28
C ILE A 66 1.32 -1.47 1.46
N GLY A 67 0.98 -2.35 0.52
CA GLY A 67 -0.22 -2.20 -0.31
C GLY A 67 -1.51 -2.33 0.49
N SER A 68 -1.59 -3.22 1.48
CA SER A 68 -2.77 -3.27 2.37
C SER A 68 -2.91 -2.01 3.22
N GLU A 69 -1.81 -1.47 3.75
CA GLU A 69 -1.84 -0.22 4.50
C GLU A 69 -2.31 0.96 3.63
N MET A 70 -1.76 1.09 2.41
CA MET A 70 -2.16 2.10 1.43
C MET A 70 -3.62 1.95 0.98
N ALA A 71 -4.11 0.74 0.78
CA ALA A 71 -5.50 0.46 0.47
C ALA A 71 -6.44 0.55 1.70
N GLY A 72 -5.87 0.70 2.91
CA GLY A 72 -6.65 0.73 4.14
C GLY A 72 -7.39 -0.58 4.42
N LEU A 73 -6.74 -1.71 4.13
CA LEU A 73 -7.26 -3.07 4.34
C LEU A 73 -6.81 -3.71 5.66
N THR A 74 -6.01 -3.01 6.46
CA THR A 74 -5.64 -3.53 7.79
C THR A 74 -6.77 -3.33 8.79
N PRO A 75 -6.85 -4.14 9.86
CA PRO A 75 -8.00 -4.10 10.79
C PRO A 75 -8.26 -2.72 11.40
N GLU A 76 -7.20 -1.99 11.75
CA GLU A 76 -7.28 -0.61 12.24
C GLU A 76 -7.95 0.30 11.19
N ARG A 77 -7.57 0.16 9.93
CA ARG A 77 -8.04 0.98 8.81
C ARG A 77 -9.49 0.67 8.46
N GLU A 78 -9.89 -0.59 8.57
CA GLU A 78 -11.29 -1.00 8.46
C GLU A 78 -12.13 -0.42 9.60
N GLN A 79 -11.62 -0.44 10.83
CA GLN A 79 -12.31 0.13 11.99
C GLN A 79 -12.54 1.64 11.82
N MET A 80 -11.54 2.38 11.33
CA MET A 80 -11.69 3.82 11.02
C MET A 80 -12.81 4.08 10.00
N TRP A 81 -12.93 3.23 8.97
CA TRP A 81 -14.02 3.36 8.00
C TRP A 81 -15.39 3.09 8.62
N ASN A 82 -15.50 2.08 9.49
CA ASN A 82 -16.73 1.77 10.22
C ASN A 82 -17.16 2.93 11.14
N MET A 83 -16.22 3.70 11.67
CA MET A 83 -16.48 4.89 12.48
C MET A 83 -16.73 6.17 11.66
N GLY A 84 -16.70 6.10 10.33
CA GLY A 84 -16.86 7.29 9.47
C GLY A 84 -15.64 8.21 9.42
N GLU A 85 -14.49 7.75 9.94
CA GLU A 85 -13.21 8.47 9.99
C GLU A 85 -12.45 8.37 8.65
N PHE A 86 -13.16 8.53 7.54
CA PHE A 86 -12.60 8.40 6.19
C PHE A 86 -11.42 9.35 5.95
N ILE A 87 -11.49 10.60 6.42
CA ILE A 87 -10.42 11.60 6.22
C ILE A 87 -9.14 11.16 6.94
N SER A 88 -9.23 10.88 8.24
CA SER A 88 -8.10 10.36 9.03
C SER A 88 -7.58 9.06 8.43
N SER A 89 -8.49 8.25 7.85
CA SER A 89 -8.11 7.08 7.13
C SER A 89 -7.23 7.47 5.93
N MET A 90 -7.71 8.29 5.01
CA MET A 90 -6.96 8.75 3.84
C MET A 90 -5.60 9.38 4.18
N GLN A 91 -5.53 10.19 5.23
CA GLN A 91 -4.29 10.82 5.67
C GLN A 91 -3.22 9.76 6.04
N LYS A 92 -3.58 8.68 6.73
CA LYS A 92 -2.63 7.60 7.03
C LYS A 92 -2.19 6.86 5.75
N ALA A 93 -3.10 6.58 4.82
CA ALA A 93 -2.71 5.96 3.54
C ALA A 93 -1.71 6.83 2.78
N ARG A 94 -1.92 8.16 2.79
CA ARG A 94 -1.02 9.13 2.16
C ARG A 94 0.35 9.15 2.83
N ARG A 95 0.42 9.12 4.16
CA ARG A 95 1.70 8.96 4.89
C ARG A 95 2.40 7.65 4.53
N THR A 96 1.66 6.56 4.33
CA THR A 96 2.25 5.30 3.87
C THR A 96 2.86 5.45 2.47
N TYR A 97 2.15 6.13 1.56
CA TYR A 97 2.66 6.45 0.23
C TYR A 97 3.91 7.34 0.28
N GLU A 98 3.91 8.40 1.08
CA GLU A 98 5.07 9.29 1.26
C GLU A 98 6.31 8.53 1.77
N ASN A 99 6.10 7.52 2.62
CA ASN A 99 7.17 6.66 3.12
C ASN A 99 7.57 5.54 2.15
N ALA A 100 6.73 5.18 1.17
CA ALA A 100 6.98 4.14 0.17
C ALA A 100 6.54 4.57 -1.24
N PRO A 101 7.14 5.64 -1.80
CA PRO A 101 6.62 6.29 -3.01
C PRO A 101 6.69 5.39 -4.26
N TYR A 102 7.66 4.47 -4.30
CA TYR A 102 7.87 3.56 -5.43
C TYR A 102 6.80 2.48 -5.57
N LEU A 103 5.95 2.26 -4.55
CA LEU A 103 4.90 1.25 -4.65
C LEU A 103 3.89 1.60 -5.77
N SER A 104 3.60 2.88 -5.98
CA SER A 104 2.66 3.33 -7.03
C SER A 104 3.15 2.97 -8.44
N ILE A 105 4.43 3.23 -8.71
CA ILE A 105 5.11 2.92 -9.96
C ILE A 105 5.17 1.40 -10.13
N PHE A 106 5.62 0.70 -9.08
CA PHE A 106 5.70 -0.76 -9.06
C PHE A 106 4.34 -1.41 -9.37
N ILE A 107 3.25 -0.95 -8.75
CA ILE A 107 1.90 -1.44 -9.03
C ILE A 107 1.55 -1.23 -10.50
N SER A 108 1.76 -0.03 -11.03
CA SER A 108 1.41 0.31 -12.40
C SER A 108 2.15 -0.54 -13.43
N GLU A 109 3.42 -0.85 -13.17
CA GLU A 109 4.25 -1.70 -14.04
C GLU A 109 3.87 -3.18 -14.02
N HIS A 110 3.23 -3.65 -12.94
CA HIS A 110 3.03 -5.07 -12.67
C HIS A 110 1.57 -5.53 -12.67
N ILE A 111 0.59 -4.64 -12.50
CA ILE A 111 -0.82 -5.00 -12.28
C ILE A 111 -1.46 -5.80 -13.43
N GLN A 112 -0.98 -5.62 -14.67
CA GLN A 112 -1.47 -6.34 -15.85
C GLN A 112 -0.68 -7.61 -16.16
N ARG A 113 0.38 -7.93 -15.41
CA ARG A 113 1.19 -9.12 -15.67
C ARG A 113 0.49 -10.36 -15.11
N ASP A 114 0.59 -11.44 -15.86
CA ASP A 114 0.10 -12.76 -15.45
C ASP A 114 1.22 -13.51 -14.69
N ASN A 115 1.42 -13.12 -13.43
CA ASN A 115 2.39 -13.72 -12.53
C ASN A 115 2.03 -13.44 -11.05
N ASP A 116 2.76 -14.07 -10.13
CA ASP A 116 2.56 -13.96 -8.68
C ASP A 116 2.43 -12.51 -8.17
N ILE A 117 3.24 -11.60 -8.72
CA ILE A 117 3.25 -10.18 -8.33
C ILE A 117 1.98 -9.49 -8.81
N GLY A 118 1.59 -9.69 -10.07
CA GLY A 118 0.34 -9.17 -10.62
C GLY A 118 -0.87 -9.69 -9.85
N ASP A 119 -0.87 -10.98 -9.50
CA ASP A 119 -1.91 -11.59 -8.68
C ASP A 119 -1.98 -11.00 -7.27
N ALA A 120 -0.84 -10.78 -6.63
CA ALA A 120 -0.79 -10.14 -5.32
C ALA A 120 -1.39 -8.72 -5.35
N ILE A 121 -1.09 -7.94 -6.39
CA ILE A 121 -1.64 -6.59 -6.58
C ILE A 121 -3.17 -6.66 -6.79
N ARG A 122 -3.64 -7.53 -7.70
CA ARG A 122 -5.06 -7.69 -7.97
C ARG A 122 -5.85 -8.14 -6.74
N LYS A 123 -5.26 -8.98 -5.88
CA LYS A 123 -5.87 -9.35 -4.58
C LYS A 123 -6.07 -8.16 -3.65
N ILE A 124 -5.15 -7.20 -3.61
CA ILE A 124 -5.32 -5.95 -2.85
C ILE A 124 -6.46 -5.12 -3.44
N GLN A 125 -6.50 -4.97 -4.77
CA GLN A 125 -7.59 -4.26 -5.45
C GLN A 125 -8.96 -4.92 -5.15
N ASP A 126 -9.06 -6.23 -5.26
CA ASP A 126 -10.29 -6.98 -4.96
C ASP A 126 -10.69 -6.83 -3.50
N GLY A 127 -9.72 -6.85 -2.58
CA GLY A 127 -9.94 -6.58 -1.16
C GLY A 127 -10.57 -5.21 -0.94
N PHE A 128 -10.07 -4.18 -1.63
CA PHE A 128 -10.63 -2.83 -1.57
C PHE A 128 -12.03 -2.74 -2.16
N LEU A 129 -12.27 -3.36 -3.32
CA LEU A 129 -13.60 -3.36 -3.94
C LEU A 129 -14.64 -4.07 -3.06
N LYS A 130 -14.25 -5.18 -2.41
CA LYS A 130 -15.09 -5.87 -1.41
C LYS A 130 -15.35 -5.00 -0.19
N LYS A 131 -14.35 -4.22 0.25
CA LYS A 131 -14.54 -3.25 1.34
C LYS A 131 -15.59 -2.20 0.97
N ILE A 132 -15.49 -1.59 -0.23
CA ILE A 132 -16.53 -0.66 -0.71
C ILE A 132 -17.89 -1.35 -0.72
N GLU A 133 -18.00 -2.55 -1.27
CA GLU A 133 -19.25 -3.30 -1.33
C GLU A 133 -19.90 -3.50 0.05
N ARG A 134 -19.10 -3.77 1.10
CA ARG A 134 -19.60 -3.89 2.48
C ARG A 134 -20.21 -2.58 3.00
N HIS A 135 -19.56 -1.45 2.73
CA HIS A 135 -20.03 -0.13 3.17
C HIS A 135 -21.17 0.43 2.29
N TYR A 136 -21.25 0.00 1.03
CA TYR A 136 -22.19 0.51 0.03
C TYR A 136 -22.89 -0.63 -0.69
N LYS A 137 -23.73 -1.37 0.05
CA LYS A 137 -24.38 -2.60 -0.42
C LYS A 137 -25.22 -2.45 -1.69
N THR A 138 -25.75 -1.24 -1.94
CA THR A 138 -26.58 -0.93 -3.12
C THR A 138 -25.79 -0.36 -4.30
N SER A 139 -24.46 -0.21 -4.17
CA SER A 139 -23.62 0.31 -5.25
C SER A 139 -23.57 -0.66 -6.44
N THR A 140 -23.52 -0.12 -7.65
CA THR A 140 -23.20 -0.92 -8.85
C THR A 140 -21.69 -1.13 -8.97
N LYS A 141 -21.26 -2.09 -9.78
CA LYS A 141 -19.83 -2.30 -10.08
C LYS A 141 -19.16 -1.02 -10.60
N SER A 142 -19.83 -0.27 -11.48
CA SER A 142 -19.32 0.98 -12.03
C SER A 142 -19.13 2.05 -10.96
N VAL A 143 -20.07 2.17 -10.01
CA VAL A 143 -19.92 3.08 -8.86
C VAL A 143 -18.74 2.66 -7.99
N ARG A 144 -18.58 1.37 -7.68
CA ARG A 144 -17.41 0.89 -6.90
C ARG A 144 -16.09 1.18 -7.60
N ASN A 145 -16.03 0.98 -8.92
CA ASN A 145 -14.84 1.32 -9.70
C ASN A 145 -14.56 2.82 -9.72
N ALA A 146 -15.60 3.66 -9.75
CA ALA A 146 -15.45 5.11 -9.64
C ALA A 146 -14.90 5.52 -8.25
N ILE A 147 -15.44 4.95 -7.17
CA ILE A 147 -14.93 5.17 -5.80
C ILE A 147 -13.47 4.73 -5.69
N TYR A 148 -13.12 3.57 -6.24
CA TYR A 148 -11.73 3.09 -6.32
C TYR A 148 -10.83 4.08 -7.05
N GLY A 149 -11.23 4.51 -8.25
CA GLY A 149 -10.45 5.49 -9.03
C GLY A 149 -10.25 6.81 -8.30
N ILE A 150 -11.30 7.33 -7.66
CA ILE A 150 -11.23 8.54 -6.84
C ILE A 150 -10.28 8.33 -5.66
N TYR A 151 -10.39 7.21 -4.93
CA TYR A 151 -9.50 6.90 -3.81
C TYR A 151 -8.02 6.92 -4.22
N TRP A 152 -7.65 6.27 -5.32
CA TRP A 152 -6.28 6.28 -5.83
C TRP A 152 -5.84 7.65 -6.34
N GLY A 153 -6.74 8.40 -6.97
CA GLY A 153 -6.50 9.78 -7.37
C GLY A 153 -6.16 10.66 -6.16
N LEU A 154 -6.95 10.56 -5.08
CA LEU A 154 -6.70 11.26 -3.83
C LEU A 154 -5.39 10.85 -3.16
N LEU A 155 -5.03 9.57 -3.26
CA LEU A 155 -3.80 9.04 -2.68
C LEU A 155 -2.55 9.59 -3.38
N PHE A 156 -2.58 9.69 -4.71
CA PHE A 156 -1.41 10.03 -5.52
C PHE A 156 -1.39 11.45 -6.07
N ALA A 157 -2.47 12.21 -5.92
CA ALA A 157 -2.53 13.59 -6.40
C ALA A 157 -1.39 14.43 -5.80
N PRO A 158 -0.59 15.13 -6.63
CA PRO A 158 0.53 15.96 -6.20
C PRO A 158 0.03 17.32 -5.72
N LEU A 159 -0.80 17.30 -4.68
CA LEU A 159 -1.32 18.50 -4.04
C LEU A 159 -0.20 19.22 -3.28
N GLN A 160 -0.15 20.55 -3.40
CA GLN A 160 1.01 21.36 -2.99
C GLN A 160 1.05 21.70 -1.50
N ASP A 161 -0.08 21.62 -0.80
CA ASP A 161 -0.18 22.01 0.61
C ASP A 161 -1.23 21.20 1.39
N ALA A 162 -1.06 21.17 2.71
CA ALA A 162 -1.90 20.40 3.61
C ALA A 162 -3.36 20.89 3.68
N SER A 163 -3.62 22.18 3.42
CA SER A 163 -4.98 22.72 3.42
C SER A 163 -5.76 22.25 2.19
N SER A 164 -5.11 22.20 1.04
CA SER A 164 -5.67 21.60 -0.18
C SER A 164 -6.00 20.12 0.01
N HIS A 165 -5.19 19.36 0.76
CA HIS A 165 -5.52 17.96 1.08
C HIS A 165 -6.82 17.85 1.86
N GLU A 166 -6.98 18.65 2.92
CA GLU A 166 -8.14 18.57 3.80
C GLU A 166 -9.43 18.96 3.08
N VAL A 167 -9.39 20.02 2.26
CA VAL A 167 -10.51 20.45 1.44
C VAL A 167 -10.92 19.34 0.46
N VAL A 168 -9.96 18.81 -0.30
CA VAL A 168 -10.22 17.77 -1.29
C VAL A 168 -10.78 16.50 -0.64
N LEU A 169 -10.26 16.09 0.53
CA LEU A 169 -10.77 14.94 1.27
C LEU A 169 -12.17 15.18 1.82
N THR A 170 -12.46 16.40 2.29
CA THR A 170 -13.78 16.79 2.79
C THR A 170 -14.82 16.78 1.67
N GLU A 171 -14.50 17.36 0.51
CA GLU A 171 -15.40 17.36 -0.65
C GLU A 171 -15.58 15.97 -1.22
N ALA A 172 -14.50 15.18 -1.33
CA ALA A 172 -14.61 13.77 -1.73
C ALA A 172 -15.49 12.98 -0.76
N LYS A 173 -15.40 13.22 0.55
CA LYS A 173 -16.28 12.56 1.52
C LYS A 173 -17.75 12.86 1.23
N LYS A 174 -18.12 14.12 0.95
CA LYS A 174 -19.50 14.50 0.61
C LYS A 174 -19.99 13.84 -0.69
N LEU A 175 -19.10 13.69 -1.68
CA LEU A 175 -19.43 13.07 -2.96
C LEU A 175 -19.59 11.55 -2.85
N LEU A 176 -18.73 10.91 -2.07
CA LEU A 176 -18.65 9.46 -1.94
C LEU A 176 -19.61 8.92 -0.88
N PHE A 177 -19.86 9.66 0.20
CA PHE A 177 -20.64 9.24 1.36
C PHE A 177 -21.78 10.26 1.57
N LYS A 178 -22.91 10.02 0.89
CA LYS A 178 -24.19 10.69 1.18
C LYS A 178 -25.00 9.88 2.18
#